data_AF-A0A2X4UFL1-F1
#
_entry.id   AF-A0A2X4UFL1-F1
#
_cell.length_a   1.000
_cell.length_b   1.000
_cell.length_c   1.000
_cell.angle_alpha   90.00
_cell.angle_beta   90.00
_cell.angle_gamma   90.00
#
_symmetry.space_group_name_H-M   'P 1'
#
loop_
_entity.id
_entity.type
_entity.pdbx_description
1 polymer ?
#
loop_
_entity_poly.entity_id
_entity_poly.type
_entity_poly.pdbx_seq_one_letter_code
_entity_poly.pdbx_strand_id
1 'polypeptide(L)' 'MEVRRSATKHGIKPEDSVTAATSTCVFKAPLDDENPQRELRLGFDGSMRLLELVVLIWDDGTETIIHSMKARKQYRALLD' A
#
# COMPACT_ATOMS: atom_id res chain seq x y z
N MET A 1 3.12 -2.39 -11.58
CA MET A 1 2.17 -1.84 -10.59
C MET A 1 1.82 -0.41 -10.99
N GLU A 2 0.53 -0.11 -11.18
CA GLU A 2 0.04 1.24 -11.48
C GLU A 2 -0.23 2.02 -10.18
N VAL A 3 0.01 3.34 -10.16
CA VAL A 3 -0.38 4.23 -9.06
C VAL A 3 -1.46 5.19 -9.55
N ARG A 4 -2.68 5.06 -9.03
CA ARG A 4 -3.76 6.00 -9.36
C ARG A 4 -3.47 7.37 -8.77
N ARG A 5 -3.95 8.42 -9.44
CA ARG A 5 -3.88 9.80 -8.94
C ARG A 5 -4.51 9.96 -7.54
N SER A 6 -5.51 9.17 -7.19
CA SER A 6 -6.11 9.18 -5.85
C SER A 6 -5.15 8.75 -4.75
N ALA A 7 -4.17 7.90 -5.05
CA ALA A 7 -3.24 7.37 -4.07
C ALA A 7 -2.31 8.44 -3.49
N THR A 8 -2.00 9.47 -4.28
CA THR A 8 -1.05 10.52 -3.90
C THR A 8 -1.69 11.67 -3.11
N LYS A 9 -3.00 11.60 -2.81
CA LYS A 9 -3.74 12.67 -2.09
C LYS A 9 -3.16 13.03 -0.73
N HIS A 10 -2.39 12.13 -0.10
CA HIS A 10 -1.72 12.37 1.19
C HIS A 10 -0.25 12.79 1.05
N GLY A 11 0.18 13.22 -0.14
CA GLY A 11 1.54 13.74 -0.37
C GLY A 11 2.62 12.66 -0.41
N ILE A 12 2.24 11.40 -0.61
CA ILE A 12 3.18 10.31 -0.88
C ILE A 12 3.45 10.28 -2.39
N LYS A 13 4.73 10.23 -2.75
CA LYS A 13 5.12 10.16 -4.16
C LYS A 13 4.79 8.77 -4.75
N PRO A 14 4.51 8.67 -6.05
CA PRO A 14 4.26 7.38 -6.69
C PRO A 14 5.42 6.39 -6.48
N GLU A 15 6.67 6.84 -6.61
CA GLU A 15 7.85 5.99 -6.42
C GLU A 15 7.94 5.40 -5.01
N ASP A 16 7.69 6.22 -3.99
CA ASP A 16 7.66 5.79 -2.58
C ASP A 16 6.54 4.77 -2.34
N SER A 17 5.38 4.96 -2.97
CA SER A 17 4.25 4.03 -2.87
C SER A 17 4.59 2.68 -3.48
N VAL A 18 5.23 2.66 -4.65
CA VAL A 18 5.64 1.43 -5.33
C VAL A 18 6.70 0.70 -4.51
N THR A 19 7.72 1.40 -4.00
CA THR A 19 8.75 0.81 -3.14
C THR A 19 8.12 0.14 -1.91
N ALA A 20 7.25 0.87 -1.19
CA ALA A 20 6.56 0.35 -0.02
C ALA A 20 5.60 -0.82 -0.33
N ALA A 21 4.98 -0.84 -1.51
CA ALA A 21 4.06 -1.90 -1.92
C ALA A 21 4.75 -3.18 -2.39
N THR A 22 6.05 -3.12 -2.68
CA THR A 22 6.82 -4.19 -3.32
C THR A 22 8.07 -4.53 -2.51
N SER A 23 9.20 -3.89 -2.79
CA SER A 23 10.54 -4.26 -2.28
C SER A 23 10.67 -4.21 -0.76
N THR A 24 9.92 -3.32 -0.09
CA THR A 24 10.01 -3.13 1.37
C THR A 24 8.68 -3.47 2.07
N CYS A 25 7.79 -4.17 1.37
CA CYS A 25 6.51 -4.61 1.94
C CYS A 25 6.77 -5.65 3.02
N VAL A 26 6.25 -5.40 4.22
CA VAL A 26 6.42 -6.25 5.41
C VAL A 26 5.11 -6.88 5.88
N PHE A 27 3.97 -6.39 5.39
CA PHE A 27 2.66 -6.91 5.75
C PHE A 27 1.71 -6.81 4.57
N LYS A 28 0.90 -7.86 4.38
CA LYS A 28 -0.19 -7.94 3.41
C LYS A 28 -1.38 -8.62 4.05
N ALA A 29 -2.57 -8.05 3.88
CA ALA A 29 -3.81 -8.71 4.29
C ALA A 29 -4.97 -8.30 3.37
N PRO A 30 -5.89 -9.24 3.07
CA PRO A 30 -7.14 -8.88 2.41
C PRO A 30 -7.94 -7.92 3.30
N LEU A 31 -8.55 -6.89 2.70
CA LEU A 31 -9.45 -5.97 3.40
C LEU A 31 -10.91 -6.46 3.39
N ASP A 32 -11.25 -7.30 2.43
CA ASP A 32 -12.58 -7.82 2.13
C ASP A 32 -12.46 -8.98 1.13
N ASP A 33 -13.59 -9.54 0.71
CA ASP A 33 -13.70 -10.57 -0.31
C ASP A 33 -14.33 -10.02 -1.62
N GLU A 34 -14.16 -8.72 -1.92
CA GLU A 34 -14.70 -8.10 -3.13
C GLU A 34 -13.83 -8.39 -4.39
N ASN A 35 -14.37 -8.18 -5.59
CA ASN A 35 -13.60 -8.23 -6.84
C ASN A 35 -13.65 -6.86 -7.56
N PRO A 36 -12.52 -6.19 -7.87
CA PRO A 36 -11.14 -6.58 -7.59
C PRO A 36 -10.82 -6.65 -6.10
N GLN A 37 -10.03 -7.65 -5.72
CA GLN A 37 -9.62 -7.90 -4.35
C GLN A 37 -8.84 -6.71 -3.80
N ARG A 38 -9.23 -6.23 -2.62
CA ARG A 38 -8.51 -5.14 -1.95
C ARG A 38 -7.55 -5.71 -0.92
N GLU A 39 -6.29 -5.25 -0.98
CA GLU A 39 -5.24 -5.65 -0.06
C GLU A 39 -4.70 -4.43 0.68
N LEU A 40 -4.63 -4.53 2.01
CA LEU A 40 -3.85 -3.64 2.85
C LEU A 40 -2.39 -4.08 2.77
N ARG A 41 -1.51 -3.18 2.34
CA ARG A 41 -0.05 -3.37 2.45
C ARG A 41 0.56 -2.37 3.42
N LEU A 42 1.51 -2.86 4.24
CA LEU A 42 2.44 -2.00 4.98
C LEU A 42 3.85 -2.20 4.44
N GLY A 43 4.59 -1.12 4.28
CA GLY A 43 5.98 -1.15 3.84
C GLY A 43 6.68 0.18 4.00
N PHE A 44 8.00 0.22 3.79
CA PHE A 44 8.82 1.41 4.04
C PHE A 44 9.12 2.16 2.75
N ASP A 45 8.96 3.48 2.75
CA ASP A 45 9.44 4.29 1.63
C ASP A 45 10.97 4.49 1.64
N GLY A 46 11.49 5.20 0.64
CA GLY A 46 12.92 5.50 0.53
C GLY A 46 13.48 6.36 1.67
N SER A 47 12.62 6.97 2.49
CA SER A 47 12.99 7.74 3.69
C SER A 47 12.78 6.95 4.99
N MET A 48 12.63 5.62 4.90
CA MET A 48 12.32 4.71 6.01
C MET A 48 11.04 5.07 6.79
N ARG A 49 10.07 5.72 6.15
CA ARG A 49 8.77 5.97 6.75
C ARG A 49 7.86 4.79 6.44
N LEU A 50 7.23 4.22 7.46
CA LEU A 50 6.21 3.21 7.27
C LEU A 50 4.99 3.83 6.59
N LEU A 51 4.58 3.23 5.47
CA LEU A 51 3.42 3.60 4.69
C LEU A 51 2.32 2.55 4.83
N GLU A 52 1.09 3.04 4.80
CA GLU A 52 -0.15 2.27 4.67
C GLU A 52 -0.66 2.46 3.24
N LEU A 53 -0.93 1.34 2.57
CA LEU A 53 -1.31 1.30 1.16
C LEU A 53 -2.56 0.44 0.98
N VAL A 54 -3.42 0.84 0.05
CA VAL A 54 -4.49 -0.03 -0.46
C VAL A 54 -4.20 -0.35 -1.92
N VAL A 55 -4.10 -1.64 -2.21
CA VAL A 55 -3.80 -2.20 -3.53
C VAL A 55 -5.01 -2.99 -4.02
N LEU A 56 -5.45 -2.73 -5.24
CA LEU A 56 -6.37 -3.60 -5.96
C LEU A 56 -5.59 -4.69 -6.69
N ILE A 57 -6.03 -5.93 -6.54
CA ILE A 57 -5.54 -7.09 -7.29
C ILE A 57 -6.65 -7.50 -8.25
N TRP A 58 -6.36 -7.41 -9.55
CA TRP A 58 -7.31 -7.76 -10.60
C TRP A 58 -7.23 -9.26 -10.93
N ASP A 59 -8.25 -9.77 -11.63
CA ASP A 59 -8.33 -11.19 -12.02
C ASP A 59 -7.15 -11.65 -12.90
N ASP A 60 -6.51 -10.73 -13.62
CA ASP A 60 -5.31 -10.99 -14.44
C ASP A 60 -3.99 -10.89 -13.65
N GLY A 61 -4.07 -10.67 -12.33
CA GLY A 61 -2.92 -10.48 -11.44
C GLY A 61 -2.31 -9.08 -11.49
N THR A 62 -2.88 -8.14 -12.27
CA THR A 62 -2.43 -6.75 -12.27
C THR A 62 -2.66 -6.14 -10.89
N GLU A 63 -1.72 -5.33 -10.43
CA GLU A 63 -1.80 -4.63 -9.16
C GLU A 63 -1.87 -3.11 -9.35
N THR A 64 -2.83 -2.47 -8.69
CA THR A 64 -3.06 -1.01 -8.75
C THR A 64 -3.13 -0.41 -7.35
N ILE A 65 -2.24 0.54 -7.04
CA ILE A 65 -2.29 1.31 -5.79
C ILE A 65 -3.36 2.40 -5.93
N ILE A 66 -4.35 2.39 -5.03
CA ILE A 66 -5.46 3.37 -5.02
C ILE A 66 -5.43 4.32 -3.82
N HIS A 67 -4.65 3.99 -2.80
CA HIS A 67 -4.45 4.78 -1.59
C HIS A 67 -3.02 4.63 -1.06
N SER A 68 -2.38 5.75 -0.71
CA SER A 68 -1.09 5.78 -0.03
C SER A 68 -1.08 6.85 1.05
N MET A 69 -0.70 6.50 2.27
CA MET A 69 -0.52 7.45 3.36
C MET A 69 0.58 7.00 4.33
N LYS A 70 1.05 7.90 5.20
CA LYS A 70 1.86 7.48 6.36
C LYS A 70 1.06 6.52 7.21
N ALA A 71 1.66 5.41 7.61
CA ALA A 71 0.96 4.41 8.40
C ALA A 71 0.41 5.01 9.71
N ARG A 72 -0.85 4.70 10.00
CA ARG A 72 -1.49 5.08 11.26
C ARG A 72 -0.76 4.46 12.46
N LYS A 73 -0.75 5.17 13.59
CA LYS A 73 -0.07 4.73 14.82
C LYS A 73 -0.51 3.33 15.28
N GLN A 74 -1.76 2.93 15.01
CA GLN A 74 -2.30 1.63 15.38
C GLN A 74 -1.52 0.44 14.81
N TYR A 75 -0.87 0.59 13.65
CA TYR A 75 -0.08 -0.48 13.05
C TYR A 75 1.30 -0.66 13.68
N ARG A 76 1.73 0.26 14.56
CA ARG A 76 2.98 0.06 15.31
C ARG A 76 2.88 -1.18 16.21
N ALA A 77 1.68 -1.48 16.71
CA ALA A 77 1.43 -2.67 17.53
C ALA A 77 1.47 -3.98 16.72
N LEU A 78 1.52 -3.93 15.38
CA LEU A 78 1.66 -5.11 14.52
C LEU A 78 3.12 -5.41 14.14
N LEU A 79 4.06 -4.57 14.57
CA LEU A 79 5.49 -4.68 14.26
C LEU A 79 6.34 -5.11 15.48
N ASP A 80 5.69 -5.51 16.58
CA ASP A 80 6.32 -6.06 17.78
C ASP A 80 6.52 -7.58 17.67
#